data_AF-A0AAV8XCN6-F1
#
_entry.id   AF-A0AAV8XCN6-F1
#
_cell.length_a   1.000
_cell.length_b   1.000
_cell.length_c   1.000
_cell.angle_alpha   90.00
_cell.angle_beta   90.00
_cell.angle_gamma   90.00
#
_symmetry.space_group_name_H-M   'P 1'
#
loop_
_entity.id
_entity.type
_entity.pdbx_description
1 polymer ?
#
loop_
_entity_poly.entity_id
_entity_poly.type
_entity_poly.pdbx_seq_one_letter_code
_entity_poly.pdbx_strand_id
1 'polypeptide(L)' 'MSRGKLGKWLHDNMVLLIGIPLIVGVHYGWWKLQQIPALVDQSQNKEIPIIGAIKALKNKTLEKYNSIRASSNVVEPQEK' A
#
# COMPACT_ATOMS: atom_id res chain seq x y z
N MET A 1 -19.40 -26.63 2.17
CA MET A 1 -20.40 -25.56 2.00
C MET A 1 -21.27 -25.93 0.78
N SER A 2 -22.59 -26.03 0.92
CA SER A 2 -23.47 -26.40 -0.21
C SER A 2 -23.39 -25.35 -1.32
N ARG A 3 -23.29 -25.77 -2.59
CA ARG A 3 -23.19 -24.90 -3.78
C ARG A 3 -24.29 -23.83 -3.83
N GLY A 4 -25.48 -24.10 -3.29
CA GLY A 4 -26.57 -23.12 -3.20
C GLY A 4 -26.33 -21.97 -2.22
N LYS A 5 -25.54 -22.18 -1.16
CA LYS A 5 -25.18 -21.12 -0.19
C LYS A 5 -24.15 -20.15 -0.77
N LEU A 6 -23.23 -20.65 -1.60
CA LEU A 6 -22.24 -19.83 -2.30
C LEU A 6 -22.89 -18.94 -3.36
N GLY A 7 -23.83 -19.48 -4.16
CA GLY A 7 -24.57 -18.68 -5.15
C GLY A 7 -25.39 -17.56 -4.51
N LYS A 8 -26.07 -17.85 -3.40
CA LYS A 8 -26.82 -16.84 -2.63
C LYS A 8 -25.90 -15.77 -2.05
N TRP A 9 -24.76 -16.16 -1.48
CA TRP A 9 -23.77 -15.20 -0.96
C TRP A 9 -23.18 -14.30 -2.05
N LEU A 10 -22.89 -14.85 -3.25
CA LEU A 10 -22.41 -14.08 -4.39
C LEU A 10 -23.44 -13.04 -4.86
N HIS A 11 -24.72 -13.43 -4.90
CA HIS A 11 -25.82 -12.54 -5.27
C HIS A 11 -26.02 -11.44 -4.22
N ASP A 12 -26.04 -11.80 -2.94
CA ASP A 12 -26.24 -10.85 -1.84
C ASP A 12 -25.08 -9.84 -1.71
N ASN A 13 -23.88 -10.20 -2.16
CA ASN A 13 -22.69 -9.34 -2.15
C ASN A 13 -22.29 -8.83 -3.55
N MET A 14 -23.16 -8.97 -4.55
CA MET A 14 -22.85 -8.64 -5.95
C MET A 14 -22.46 -7.16 -6.14
N VAL A 15 -23.15 -6.26 -5.43
CA VAL A 15 -22.82 -4.82 -5.43
C VAL A 15 -21.43 -4.56 -4.88
N LEU A 16 -21.00 -5.30 -3.86
CA LEU A 16 -19.66 -5.16 -3.29
C LEU A 16 -18.59 -5.72 -4.24
N LEU A 17 -18.85 -6.89 -4.81
CA LEU A 17 -17.96 -7.55 -5.76
C LEU A 17 -17.73 -6.74 -7.03
N ILE A 18 -18.73 -6.01 -7.50
CA ILE A 18 -18.64 -5.14 -8.68
C ILE A 18 -18.19 -3.72 -8.29
N GLY A 19 -18.66 -3.22 -7.16
CA GLY A 19 -18.40 -1.86 -6.69
C GLY A 19 -16.95 -1.64 -6.28
N ILE A 20 -16.33 -2.61 -5.59
CA ILE A 20 -14.91 -2.51 -5.20
C ILE A 20 -13.99 -2.33 -6.41
N PRO A 21 -14.01 -3.20 -7.46
CA PRO A 21 -13.14 -3.02 -8.61
C PRO A 21 -13.47 -1.75 -9.41
N LEU A 22 -14.72 -1.29 -9.43
CA LEU A 22 -15.08 0.01 -10.02
C LEU A 22 -14.40 1.18 -9.30
N ILE A 23 -14.50 1.22 -7.97
CA ILE A 23 -13.88 2.28 -7.15
C ILE A 23 -12.37 2.24 -7.34
N VAL A 24 -11.76 1.05 -7.27
CA VAL A 24 -10.32 0.88 -7.51
C VAL A 24 -9.92 1.36 -8.91
N GLY A 25 -10.72 1.03 -9.93
CA GLY A 25 -10.49 1.46 -11.31
C GLY A 25 -10.51 2.98 -11.48
N VAL A 26 -11.49 3.67 -10.87
CA VAL A 26 -11.58 5.13 -10.89
C VAL A 26 -10.36 5.77 -10.22
N HIS A 27 -9.95 5.26 -9.05
CA HIS A 27 -8.77 5.78 -8.34
C HIS A 27 -7.49 5.53 -9.11
N TYR A 28 -7.34 4.36 -9.74
CA TYR A 28 -6.19 4.04 -10.58
C TYR A 28 -6.13 4.91 -11.84
N GLY A 29 -7.27 5.11 -12.51
CA GLY A 29 -7.38 6.00 -13.67
C GLY A 29 -7.01 7.43 -13.32
N TRP A 30 -7.51 7.93 -12.19
CA TRP A 30 -7.15 9.25 -11.67
C TRP A 30 -5.64 9.37 -11.38
N TRP A 31 -5.05 8.38 -10.72
CA TRP A 31 -3.60 8.34 -10.47
C TRP A 31 -2.78 8.27 -11.76
N LYS A 32 -3.29 7.60 -12.81
CA LYS A 32 -2.62 7.54 -14.11
C LYS A 32 -2.69 8.88 -14.85
N LEU A 33 -3.82 9.59 -14.76
CA LEU A 33 -3.97 10.94 -15.30
C LEU A 33 -3.00 11.92 -14.65
N GLN A 34 -2.78 11.82 -13.34
CA GLN A 34 -1.80 12.62 -12.60
C GLN A 34 -0.33 12.35 -12.99
N GLN A 35 -0.04 11.25 -13.70
CA GLN A 35 1.32 10.98 -14.21
C GLN A 35 1.62 11.68 -15.54
N ILE A 36 0.61 12.28 -16.18
CA ILE A 36 0.80 13.01 -17.44
C ILE A 36 1.22 14.45 -17.10
N PRO A 37 2.48 14.85 -17.36
CA PRO A 37 3.00 16.17 -16.99
C PRO A 37 2.34 17.33 -17.75
N ALA A 38 1.62 17.04 -18.85
CA ALA A 38 0.86 18.02 -19.60
C ALA A 38 -0.48 18.40 -18.94
N LEU A 39 -0.98 17.60 -17.99
CA LEU A 39 -2.29 17.79 -17.34
C LEU A 39 -2.17 18.20 -15.87
N VAL A 40 -1.07 17.84 -15.19
CA VAL A 40 -0.80 18.21 -13.80
C VAL A 40 0.70 18.47 -13.61
N ASP A 41 1.04 19.60 -13.00
CA ASP A 41 2.42 19.96 -12.64
C ASP A 41 3.01 18.93 -11.64
N GLN A 42 4.15 18.33 -11.97
CA GLN A 42 4.79 17.27 -11.16
C GLN A 42 5.14 17.72 -9.73
N SER A 43 5.28 19.03 -9.49
CA SER A 43 5.54 19.59 -8.16
C SER A 43 4.34 19.52 -7.21
N GLN A 44 3.12 19.36 -7.74
CA GLN A 44 1.87 19.26 -6.99
C GLN A 44 1.35 17.82 -6.91
N ASN A 45 2.13 16.85 -7.39
CA ASN A 45 1.74 15.45 -7.47
C ASN A 45 1.64 14.87 -6.06
N LYS A 46 0.45 14.98 -5.47
CA LYS A 46 0.16 14.49 -4.13
C LYS A 46 0.15 12.97 -4.19
N GLU A 47 1.27 12.35 -3.79
CA GLU A 47 1.39 10.90 -3.70
C GLU A 47 0.15 10.31 -3.02
N ILE A 48 -0.42 9.25 -3.60
CA ILE A 48 -1.61 8.59 -3.07
C ILE A 48 -1.35 8.30 -1.58
N PRO A 49 -2.25 8.68 -0.65
CA PRO A 49 -1.98 8.58 0.79
C PRO A 49 -1.60 7.16 1.24
N ILE A 50 -2.05 6.15 0.50
CA ILE A 50 -1.69 4.74 0.70
C ILE A 50 -0.20 4.48 0.41
N ILE A 51 0.36 5.04 -0.67
CA ILE A 51 1.78 4.91 -1.01
C ILE A 51 2.63 5.66 0.03
N GLY A 52 2.17 6.84 0.47
CA GLY A 52 2.81 7.59 1.56
C GLY A 52 2.84 6.81 2.88
N ALA A 53 1.72 6.18 3.25
CA ALA A 53 1.64 5.35 4.45
C ALA A 53 2.56 4.12 4.37
N ILE A 54 2.64 3.46 3.21
CA ILE A 54 3.54 2.31 3.00
C ILE A 54 5.01 2.74 3.08
N LYS A 55 5.38 3.86 2.47
CA LYS A 55 6.75 4.42 2.56
C LYS A 55 7.11 4.78 4.00
N ALA A 56 6.20 5.43 4.73
CA ALA A 56 6.42 5.79 6.14
C ALA A 56 6.61 4.55 7.02
N LEU A 57 5.81 3.50 6.81
CA LEU A 57 5.91 2.25 7.54
C LEU A 57 7.23 1.51 7.23
N LYS A 58 7.62 1.47 5.95
CA LYS A 58 8.89 0.88 5.51
C LYS A 58 10.08 1.61 6.12
N ASN A 59 10.04 2.94 6.16
CA ASN A 59 11.11 3.76 6.73
C ASN A 59 11.26 3.55 8.24
N LYS A 60 10.15 3.53 9.00
CA LYS A 60 10.18 3.19 10.44
C LYS A 60 10.75 1.79 10.70
N THR A 61 10.45 0.83 9.85
CA THR A 61 10.94 -0.55 9.99
C THR A 61 12.44 -0.64 9.72
N LEU A 62 12.91 0.04 8.67
CA LEU A 62 14.34 0.13 8.33
C LEU A 62 15.15 0.86 9.40
N GLU A 63 14.63 1.95 9.95
CA GLU A 63 15.26 2.70 11.03
C GLU A 63 15.43 1.83 12.29
N LYS A 64 14.38 1.09 12.67
CA LYS A 64 14.42 0.16 13.79
C LYS A 64 15.38 -1.02 13.55
N TYR A 65 15.44 -1.54 12.33
CA TYR A 65 16.39 -2.60 11.97
C TYR A 65 17.85 -2.10 12.07
N ASN A 66 18.11 -0.90 11.55
CA ASN A 66 19.44 -0.29 11.60
C ASN A 66 19.86 0.06 13.03
N SER A 67 18.96 0.54 13.88
CA SER A 67 19.26 0.81 15.29
C SER A 67 19.56 -0.47 16.07
N ILE A 68 18.84 -1.56 15.80
CA ILE A 68 19.10 -2.87 16.41
C ILE A 68 20.44 -3.43 15.92
N ARG A 69 20.72 -3.37 14.61
CA ARG A 69 22.00 -3.82 14.03
C ARG A 69 23.19 -3.01 14.57
N ALA A 70 23.05 -1.70 14.70
CA ALA A 70 24.07 -0.84 15.30
C ALA A 70 24.28 -1.19 16.78
N SER A 71 23.21 -1.47 17.53
CA SER A 71 23.30 -1.91 18.92
C SER A 71 23.94 -3.30 19.06
N SER A 72 23.73 -4.22 18.11
CA SER A 72 24.34 -5.56 18.12
C SER A 72 25.83 -5.53 17.78
N ASN A 73 26.25 -4.65 16.85
CA ASN A 73 27.65 -4.51 16.44
C ASN A 73 28.54 -3.80 17.49
N VAL A 74 27.95 -3.11 18.48
CA VAL A 74 28.69 -2.49 19.59
C VAL A 74 28.94 -3.48 20.73
N VAL A 75 28.22 -4.60 20.76
CA VAL A 75 28.27 -5.59 21.86
C VAL A 75 29.25 -6.72 21.58
N GLU A 76 29.87 -6.82 20.40
CA GLU A 76 30.96 -7.77 20.16
C GLU A 76 32.22 -7.26 20.89
N PRO A 77 32.62 -7.86 22.03
CA PRO A 77 33.86 -7.48 22.68
C PRO A 77 34.98 -7.94 21.74
N GLN A 78 35.91 -7.04 21.44
CA GLN A 78 37.21 -7.43 20.89
C GLN A 78 37.91 -8.30 21.94
N GLU A 79 37.66 -9.61 21.89
CA GLU A 79 38.39 -10.62 22.66
C GLU A 79 39.80 -10.67 22.08
N LYS A 80 40.75 -10.15 22.86
CA LYS A 80 42.18 -10.05 22.54
C LYS A 80 42.94 -11.08 23.38
#